data_AF-S0FFR5-F1
#
_entry.id   AF-S0FFR5-F1
#
_cell.length_a   1.000
_cell.length_b   1.000
_cell.length_c   1.000
_cell.angle_alpha   90.00
_cell.angle_beta   90.00
_cell.angle_gamma   90.00
#
_symmetry.space_group_name_H-M   'P 1'
#
loop_
_entity.id
_entity.type
_entity.pdbx_description
1 polymer ?
#
loop_
_entity_poly.entity_id
_entity_poly.type
_entity_poly.pdbx_seq_one_letter_code
_entity_poly.pdbx_strand_id
1 'polypeptide(L)'
;MKLYGRLVKRGKLLKEAWVVPQNGDVDFHDQLEECLIAVCKELDVEVPIWLKKNTREFGLYRKTSFNSDHFGETIGFDRLEIVLY
;
A
#
# COMPACT_ATOMS: atom_id res chain seq x y z
N MET A 1 -8.18 11.79 3.37
CA MET A 1 -7.05 11.14 2.65
C MET A 1 -7.61 10.22 1.58
N LYS A 2 -6.97 10.09 0.41
CA LYS A 2 -7.30 9.04 -0.57
C LYS A 2 -6.03 8.22 -0.88
N LEU A 3 -6.09 6.91 -0.71
CA LEU A 3 -4.96 6.03 -1.00
C LEU A 3 -5.22 5.26 -2.30
N TYR A 4 -4.21 5.24 -3.16
CA TYR A 4 -4.19 4.46 -4.39
C TYR A 4 -3.17 3.35 -4.26
N GLY A 5 -3.60 2.10 -4.43
CA GLY A 5 -2.72 0.94 -4.46
C GLY A 5 -2.70 0.30 -5.83
N ARG A 6 -1.53 -0.16 -6.26
CA ARG A 6 -1.37 -0.89 -7.52
C ARG A 6 -0.36 -2.02 -7.45
N LEU A 7 -0.69 -3.14 -8.07
CA LEU A 7 0.20 -4.28 -8.23
C LEU A 7 0.87 -4.23 -9.58
N VAL A 8 2.19 -4.32 -9.60
CA VAL A 8 2.99 -4.30 -10.81
C VAL A 8 3.73 -5.62 -10.96
N LYS A 9 3.69 -6.20 -12.16
CA LYS A 9 4.49 -7.37 -12.54
C LYS A 9 5.12 -7.18 -13.91
N ARG A 10 6.44 -7.32 -14.01
CA ARG A 10 7.25 -7.12 -15.23
C ARG A 10 6.94 -5.79 -15.93
N GLY A 11 6.75 -4.73 -15.12
CA GLY A 11 6.41 -3.39 -15.62
C GLY A 11 4.97 -3.22 -16.10
N LYS A 12 4.13 -4.26 -16.00
CA LYS A 12 2.69 -4.18 -16.31
C LYS A 12 1.88 -4.03 -15.04
N LEU A 13 0.83 -3.21 -15.11
CA LEU A 13 -0.18 -3.12 -14.07
C LEU A 13 -1.03 -4.41 -14.08
N LEU A 14 -1.12 -5.08 -12.92
CA LEU A 14 -1.98 -6.26 -12.75
C LEU A 14 -3.35 -5.90 -12.21
N LYS A 15 -3.35 -5.11 -11.12
CA LYS A 15 -4.55 -4.64 -10.44
C LYS A 15 -4.28 -3.28 -9.83
N GLU A 16 -5.33 -2.50 -9.65
CA GLU A 16 -5.32 -1.22 -8.96
C GLU A 16 -6.60 -1.06 -8.15
N ALA A 17 -6.52 -0.29 -7.07
CA ALA A 17 -7.65 -0.02 -6.19
C ALA A 17 -7.49 1.37 -5.55
N TRP A 18 -8.64 1.99 -5.28
CA TRP A 18 -8.74 3.29 -4.64
C TRP A 18 -9.55 3.15 -3.37
N VAL A 19 -8.94 3.49 -2.24
CA VAL A 19 -9.60 3.44 -0.94
C VAL A 19 -9.62 4.82 -0.29
N VAL A 20 -10.63 5.01 0.54
CA VAL A 20 -10.77 6.16 1.43
C VAL A 20 -10.95 5.63 2.84
N PRO A 21 -10.37 6.29 3.86
CA PRO A 21 -10.58 5.89 5.24
C PRO A 21 -12.05 6.09 5.58
N GLN A 22 -12.64 5.15 6.30
CA GLN A 22 -14.02 5.22 6.75
C GLN A 22 -14.18 6.25 7.87
N ASN A 23 -13.17 6.36 8.75
CA ASN A 23 -13.16 7.30 9.86
C ASN A 23 -12.19 8.46 9.62
N GLY A 24 -12.75 9.63 9.35
CA GLY A 24 -12.01 10.88 9.18
C GLY A 24 -11.42 11.46 10.47
N ASP A 25 -11.86 10.98 11.63
CA ASP A 25 -11.61 11.58 12.95
C ASP A 25 -10.39 10.97 13.69
N VAL A 26 -9.79 9.91 13.15
CA VAL A 26 -8.60 9.27 13.73
C VAL A 26 -7.30 9.88 13.17
N ASP A 27 -6.20 9.68 13.90
CA ASP A 27 -4.88 10.12 13.50
C ASP A 27 -4.47 9.59 12.11
N PHE A 28 -3.61 10.35 11.42
CA PHE A 28 -3.16 10.03 10.07
C PHE A 28 -2.55 8.63 9.95
N HIS A 29 -1.86 8.17 11.00
CA HIS A 29 -1.26 6.83 11.04
C HIS A 29 -2.33 5.74 10.99
N ASP A 30 -3.34 5.81 11.86
CA ASP A 30 -4.47 4.88 11.88
C ASP A 30 -5.26 4.90 10.57
N GLN A 31 -5.50 6.10 10.00
CA GLN A 31 -6.17 6.20 8.70
C GLN A 31 -5.34 5.52 7.59
N LEU A 32 -4.01 5.64 7.63
CA LEU A 32 -3.11 5.07 6.63
C LEU A 32 -3.07 3.56 6.75
N GLU A 33 -3.01 3.04 7.98
CA GLU A 33 -3.07 1.61 8.26
C GLU A 33 -4.41 1.02 7.80
N GLU A 34 -5.53 1.67 8.11
CA GLU A 34 -6.86 1.26 7.65
C GLU A 34 -6.93 1.21 6.12
N CYS A 35 -6.46 2.26 5.45
CA CYS A 35 -6.40 2.30 3.99
C CYS A 35 -5.47 1.23 3.41
N LEU A 36 -4.32 0.97 4.03
CA LEU A 36 -3.40 -0.07 3.59
C LEU A 36 -4.05 -1.45 3.67
N ILE A 37 -4.74 -1.76 4.77
CA ILE A 37 -5.45 -3.02 4.94
C ILE A 37 -6.58 -3.13 3.90
N ALA A 38 -7.36 -2.06 3.73
CA ALA A 38 -8.45 -2.02 2.77
C ALA A 38 -7.97 -2.25 1.33
N VAL A 39 -6.88 -1.59 0.92
CA VAL A 39 -6.35 -1.74 -0.44
C VAL A 39 -5.75 -3.11 -0.69
N CYS A 40 -5.07 -3.70 0.31
CA CYS A 40 -4.57 -5.07 0.20
C CYS A 40 -5.72 -6.08 0.05
N LYS A 41 -6.81 -5.86 0.80
CA LYS A 41 -8.03 -6.66 0.68
C LYS A 41 -8.69 -6.53 -0.69
N GLU A 42 -8.79 -5.33 -1.27
CA GLU A 42 -9.33 -5.16 -2.63
C GLU A 42 -8.44 -5.79 -3.71
N LEU A 43 -7.12 -5.73 -3.53
CA LEU A 43 -6.15 -6.28 -4.47
C LEU A 43 -5.99 -7.81 -4.35
N ASP A 44 -6.57 -8.42 -3.30
CA ASP A 44 -6.45 -9.83 -2.95
C ASP A 44 -4.99 -10.22 -2.68
N VAL A 45 -4.32 -9.46 -1.80
CA VAL A 45 -2.92 -9.67 -1.40
C VAL A 45 -2.76 -9.57 0.10
N GLU A 46 -1.70 -10.20 0.63
CA GLU A 46 -1.29 -10.05 2.02
C GLU A 46 -0.92 -8.59 2.35
N VAL A 47 -1.07 -8.19 3.61
CA VAL A 47 -0.64 -6.87 4.07
C VAL A 47 0.88 -6.88 4.24
N PRO A 48 1.64 -6.01 3.54
CA PRO A 48 3.09 -6.00 3.65
C PRO A 48 3.55 -5.49 5.01
N ILE A 49 4.72 -5.96 5.45
CA ILE A 49 5.44 -5.42 6.59
C ILE A 49 5.90 -4.00 6.26
N TRP A 50 5.58 -3.05 7.13
CA TRP A 50 6.03 -1.67 7.01
C TRP A 50 7.44 -1.50 7.60
N LEU A 51 8.42 -1.15 6.77
CA LEU A 51 9.79 -0.89 7.22
C LEU A 51 10.04 0.61 7.39
N LYS A 52 11.07 0.96 8.18
CA LYS A 52 11.48 2.37 8.40
C LYS A 52 11.76 3.13 7.10
N LYS A 53 12.21 2.42 6.06
CA LYS A 53 12.44 3.00 4.74
C LYS A 53 11.13 3.49 4.12
N ASN A 54 10.05 2.72 4.24
CA ASN A 54 8.73 3.09 3.74
C ASN A 54 8.22 4.36 4.40
N THR A 55 8.39 4.52 5.72
CA THR A 55 8.00 5.74 6.44
C THR A 55 8.72 6.98 5.88
N ARG A 56 10.03 6.87 5.62
CA ARG A 56 10.82 7.99 5.10
C ARG A 56 10.44 8.35 3.67
N GLU A 57 10.26 7.36 2.80
CA GLU A 57 9.83 7.58 1.41
C GLU A 57 8.41 8.15 1.36
N PHE A 58 7.50 7.60 2.16
CA PHE A 58 6.11 8.03 2.20
C PHE A 58 5.97 9.45 2.75
N GLY A 59 6.73 9.83 3.77
CA GLY A 59 6.74 11.20 4.30
C GLY A 59 7.24 12.24 3.29
N LEU A 60 8.20 11.87 2.43
CA LEU A 60 8.78 12.79 1.43
C LEU A 60 7.96 12.87 0.15
N TYR A 61 7.51 11.72 -0.36
CA TYR A 61 6.94 11.61 -1.71
C TYR A 61 5.46 11.27 -1.72
N ARG A 62 4.84 11.07 -0.54
CA ARG A 62 3.47 10.54 -0.41
C ARG A 62 3.30 9.22 -1.18
N LYS A 63 4.39 8.47 -1.32
CA LYS A 63 4.46 7.24 -2.11
C LYS A 63 5.47 6.28 -1.49
N THR A 64 5.14 5.00 -1.50
CA THR A 64 6.11 3.94 -1.19
C THR A 64 5.78 2.67 -1.97
N SER A 65 6.70 1.70 -1.96
CA SER A 65 6.56 0.44 -2.66
C SER A 65 7.08 -0.72 -1.83
N PHE A 66 6.37 -1.84 -1.89
CA PHE A 66 6.65 -3.08 -1.19
C PHE A 66 6.99 -4.14 -2.23
N ASN A 67 8.11 -4.82 -2.05
CA ASN A 67 8.54 -5.96 -2.87
C ASN A 67 8.41 -7.25 -2.04
N SER A 68 8.82 -8.38 -2.61
CA SER A 68 8.73 -9.70 -1.96
C SER A 68 9.38 -9.79 -0.56
N ASP A 69 10.37 -8.95 -0.24
CA ASP A 69 11.01 -8.90 1.09
C ASP A 69 10.06 -8.38 2.19
N HIS A 70 8.99 -7.69 1.80
CA HIS A 70 8.00 -7.15 2.72
C HIS A 70 6.85 -8.14 3.00
N PHE A 71 6.86 -9.32 2.42
CA PHE A 71 5.79 -10.33 2.57
C PHE A 71 6.37 -11.60 3.19
N GLY A 72 5.56 -12.28 4.01
CA GLY A 72 5.97 -13.54 4.63
C GLY A 72 5.90 -14.72 3.65
N GLU A 73 5.11 -14.58 2.59
CA GLU A 73 4.85 -15.62 1.60
C GLU A 73 5.28 -15.20 0.18
N THR A 74 5.32 -16.19 -0.73
CA THR A 74 5.65 -15.92 -2.13
C THR A 74 4.53 -15.15 -2.81
N ILE A 75 4.80 -13.91 -3.19
CA ILE A 75 3.85 -13.05 -3.90
C ILE A 75 3.82 -13.32 -5.41
N GLY A 76 2.63 -13.19 -6.00
CA GLY A 76 2.42 -13.35 -7.45
C GLY A 76 2.82 -12.15 -8.31
N PHE A 77 3.37 -11.08 -7.73
CA PHE A 77 3.69 -9.79 -8.35
C PHE A 77 5.11 -9.33 -7.99
N ASP A 78 5.65 -8.32 -8.68
CA ASP A 78 7.01 -7.81 -8.41
C ASP A 78 7.02 -6.74 -7.31
N ARG A 79 5.99 -5.87 -7.30
CA ARG A 79 5.80 -4.88 -6.24
C ARG A 79 4.35 -4.42 -6.10
N LEU A 80 3.97 -4.10 -4.87
CA LEU A 80 2.81 -3.28 -4.53
C LEU A 80 3.28 -1.84 -4.35
N GLU A 81 2.70 -0.89 -5.08
CA GLU A 81 2.96 0.54 -4.88
C GLU A 81 1.73 1.19 -4.26
N ILE A 82 1.94 2.05 -3.27
CA ILE A 82 0.88 2.88 -2.69
C ILE A 82 1.23 4.35 -2.85
N VAL A 83 0.22 5.17 -3.14
CA VAL A 83 0.32 6.62 -3.33
C VAL A 83 -0.82 7.31 -2.60
N LEU A 84 -0.48 8.32 -1.81
CA LEU A 84 -1.42 9.19 -1.12
C LEU A 84 -1.72 10.43 -1.98
N TYR A 85 -3.01 10.64 -2.23
CA TYR A 85 -3.57 11.81 -2.91
C TYR A 85 -4.25 12.75 -1.90
#